data_AF-A0A1J1IKX5-F1
#
_entry.id   AF-A0A1J1IKX5-F1
#
_cell.length_a   1.000
_cell.length_b   1.000
_cell.length_c   1.000
_cell.angle_alpha   90.00
_cell.angle_beta   90.00
_cell.angle_gamma   90.00
#
_symmetry.space_group_name_H-M   'P 1'
#
loop_
_entity.id
_entity.type
_entity.pdbx_description
1 polymer ?
#
loop_
_entity_poly.entity_id
_entity_poly.type
_entity_poly.pdbx_seq_one_letter_code
_entity_poly.pdbx_strand_id
1 'polypeptide(L)' 'MSAQGTKFISLADYCAMGNSEVSMKEGDVVELKKVGCAGWWFVRVLADDMEGWVPCAYLQTPTGVESSLKKPTKFKVRS' A
#
# COMPACT_ATOMS: atom_id res chain seq x y z
N MET A 1 8.93 12.56 -22.66
CA MET A 1 7.87 12.72 -21.65
C MET A 1 7.93 11.51 -20.75
N SER A 2 8.50 11.64 -19.56
CA SER A 2 8.55 10.52 -18.62
C SER A 2 7.23 10.53 -17.83
N ALA A 3 6.36 9.56 -18.11
CA ALA A 3 5.15 9.35 -17.32
C ALA A 3 5.59 8.86 -15.94
N GLN A 4 5.75 9.76 -14.97
CA GLN A 4 5.96 9.34 -13.58
C GLN A 4 4.64 8.76 -13.07
N GLY A 5 4.62 7.46 -12.74
CA GLY A 5 3.51 6.83 -12.04
C GLY A 5 3.31 7.45 -10.65
N THR A 6 2.10 7.34 -10.10
CA THR A 6 1.82 7.83 -8.75
C THR A 6 2.55 6.95 -7.74
N LYS A 7 3.42 7.54 -6.93
CA LYS A 7 4.19 6.83 -5.91
C LYS A 7 3.46 6.83 -4.58
N PHE A 8 3.57 5.71 -3.87
CA PHE A 8 3.03 5.50 -2.54
C PHE A 8 4.10 4.89 -1.63
N ILE A 9 3.89 5.00 -0.33
CA ILE A 9 4.74 4.41 0.71
C ILE A 9 3.90 3.36 1.43
N SER A 10 4.49 2.19 1.64
CA SER A 10 3.89 1.13 2.44
C SER A 10 3.84 1.52 3.91
N LEU A 11 2.68 1.35 4.55
CA LEU A 11 2.40 1.69 5.95
C LEU A 11 2.66 0.55 6.93
N ALA A 12 2.86 -0.66 6.44
CA ALA A 12 3.08 -1.86 7.25
C ALA A 12 3.62 -3.00 6.37
N ASP A 13 4.23 -3.99 7.00
CA ASP A 13 4.62 -5.22 6.30
C ASP A 13 3.38 -5.99 5.81
N TYR A 14 3.44 -6.41 4.56
CA TYR A 14 2.45 -7.27 3.92
C TYR A 14 3.17 -8.42 3.22
N CYS A 15 2.69 -9.64 3.47
CA CYS A 15 3.21 -10.85 2.84
C CYS A 15 2.20 -11.32 1.78
N ALA A 16 2.65 -11.47 0.54
CA ALA A 16 1.85 -12.05 -0.51
C ALA A 16 1.39 -13.47 -0.12
N MET A 17 0.09 -13.72 -0.24
CA MET A 17 -0.54 -15.02 0.02
C MET A 17 -0.77 -15.81 -1.27
N GLY A 18 -0.80 -15.14 -2.43
CA GLY A 18 -0.98 -15.77 -3.75
C GLY A 18 -0.01 -15.27 -4.81
N ASN A 19 0.04 -15.97 -5.95
CA ASN A 19 0.95 -15.66 -7.07
C ASN A 19 0.70 -14.32 -7.77
N SER A 20 -0.45 -13.69 -7.50
CA SER A 20 -0.82 -12.40 -8.06
C SER A 20 -0.50 -11.23 -7.12
N GLU A 21 -0.12 -11.51 -5.88
CA GLU A 21 0.17 -10.53 -4.84
C GLU A 21 1.68 -10.32 -4.72
N VAL A 22 2.09 -9.19 -4.14
CA VAL A 22 3.51 -8.89 -3.88
C VAL A 22 3.71 -8.54 -2.41
N SER A 23 4.81 -9.01 -1.84
CA SER A 23 5.20 -8.67 -0.47
C SER A 23 5.85 -7.29 -0.43
N MET A 24 5.57 -6.53 0.61
CA MET A 24 6.14 -5.20 0.84
C MET A 24 6.42 -5.00 2.32
N LYS A 25 7.42 -4.19 2.65
CA LYS A 25 7.76 -3.83 4.04
C LYS A 25 7.27 -2.43 4.38
N GLU A 26 7.12 -2.14 5.67
CA GLU A 26 6.85 -0.77 6.12
C GLU A 26 7.94 0.18 5.60
N GLY A 27 7.53 1.29 4.99
CA GLY A 27 8.43 2.30 4.42
C GLY A 27 8.84 2.04 2.96
N ASP A 28 8.52 0.88 2.38
CA ASP A 28 8.84 0.62 0.97
C ASP A 28 8.09 1.56 0.03
N VAL A 29 8.79 2.05 -1.00
CA VAL A 29 8.18 2.89 -2.03
C VAL A 29 7.64 2.01 -3.14
N VAL A 30 6.36 2.18 -3.45
CA VAL A 30 5.68 1.47 -4.53
C VAL A 30 5.15 2.44 -5.57
N GLU A 31 5.07 2.00 -6.81
CA GLU A 31 4.46 2.74 -7.91
C GLU A 31 3.09 2.13 -8.26
N LEU A 32 2.03 2.95 -8.19
CA LEU A 32 0.69 2.51 -8.55
C LEU A 32 0.57 2.40 -10.06
N LYS A 33 0.24 1.19 -10.53
CA LYS A 33 -0.02 0.94 -11.96
C LYS A 33 -1.51 0.83 -12.26
N LYS A 34 -2.28 0.21 -11.36
CA LYS A 34 -3.74 0.02 -11.55
C LYS A 34 -4.51 0.00 -10.24
N VAL A 35 -5.64 0.71 -10.21
CA VAL A 35 -6.64 0.58 -9.13
C VAL A 35 -7.58 -0.57 -9.48
N GLY A 36 -7.65 -1.58 -8.63
CA GLY A 36 -8.58 -2.70 -8.73
C GLY A 36 -9.82 -2.52 -7.87
N CYS A 37 -10.64 -3.57 -7.81
CA CYS A 37 -11.87 -3.61 -7.04
C CYS A 37 -11.60 -3.90 -5.55
N ALA A 38 -12.56 -3.56 -4.70
CA ALA A 38 -12.51 -3.88 -3.26
C ALA A 38 -11.25 -3.36 -2.52
N GLY A 39 -10.65 -2.26 -2.99
CA GLY A 39 -9.46 -1.67 -2.36
C GLY A 39 -8.16 -2.40 -2.65
N TRP A 40 -8.09 -3.23 -3.70
CA TRP A 40 -6.85 -3.87 -4.15
C TRP A 40 -6.19 -3.07 -5.26
N TRP A 41 -4.93 -2.71 -5.09
CA TRP A 41 -4.16 -1.92 -6.05
C TRP A 41 -2.99 -2.74 -6.59
N PHE A 42 -2.79 -2.69 -7.90
CA PHE A 42 -1.64 -3.30 -8.56
C PHE A 42 -0.50 -2.30 -8.55
N VAL A 43 0.55 -2.63 -7.83
CA VAL A 43 1.71 -1.76 -7.63
C VAL A 43 3.00 -2.47 -8.02
N ARG A 44 4.04 -1.67 -8.29
CA ARG A 44 5.42 -2.13 -8.43
C ARG A 44 6.23 -1.67 -7.24
N VAL A 45 6.77 -2.62 -6.48
CA VAL A 45 7.69 -2.36 -5.37
C VAL A 45 9.03 -1.94 -5.97
N LEU A 46 9.47 -0.71 -5.71
CA LEU A 46 10.71 -0.19 -6.28
C LEU A 46 11.97 -0.79 -5.65
N ALA A 47 11.86 -1.37 -4.46
CA ALA A 47 12.98 -1.98 -3.74
C ALA A 47 13.48 -3.28 -4.41
N ASP A 48 12.56 -4.13 -4.86
CA ASP A 48 12.87 -5.45 -5.46
C ASP A 48 12.43 -5.55 -6.92
N ASP A 49 11.91 -4.45 -7.48
CA ASP A 49 11.35 -4.37 -8.84
C ASP A 49 10.15 -5.32 -9.09
N MET A 50 9.60 -5.92 -8.04
CA MET A 50 8.47 -6.85 -8.10
C MET A 50 7.12 -6.15 -8.28
N GLU A 51 6.18 -6.83 -8.92
CA GLU A 51 4.85 -6.30 -9.22
C GLU A 51 3.76 -7.24 -8.73
N GLY A 52 2.70 -6.68 -8.17
CA GLY A 52 1.58 -7.47 -7.69
C GLY A 52 0.47 -6.65 -7.06
N TRP A 53 -0.57 -7.36 -6.65
CA TRP A 53 -1.69 -6.82 -5.92
C TRP A 53 -1.36 -6.64 -4.44
N VAL A 54 -1.72 -5.48 -3.90
CA VAL A 54 -1.64 -5.18 -2.48
C VAL A 54 -2.90 -4.43 -2.02
N PRO A 55 -3.27 -4.54 -0.74
CA PRO A 55 -4.36 -3.75 -0.17
C PRO A 55 -4.00 -2.27 -0.11
N CYS A 56 -4.84 -1.40 -0.68
CA CYS A 56 -4.64 0.05 -0.66
C CYS A 56 -4.62 0.64 0.76
N ALA A 57 -5.23 -0.05 1.72
CA ALA A 57 -5.21 0.33 3.14
C ALA A 57 -3.79 0.36 3.74
N TYR A 58 -2.84 -0.32 3.10
CA TYR A 58 -1.44 -0.35 3.48
C TYR A 58 -0.59 0.66 2.69
N LEU A 59 -1.19 1.47 1.83
CA LEU A 59 -0.48 2.44 1.00
C LEU A 59 -0.83 3.87 1.42
N GLN A 60 0.17 4.76 1.42
CA GLN A 60 0.02 6.17 1.72
C GLN A 60 0.70 7.05 0.67
N THR A 61 0.12 8.22 0.38
CA THR A 61 0.75 9.20 -0.50
C THR A 61 1.95 9.85 0.21
N PRO A 62 3.12 9.99 -0.44
CA PRO A 62 4.30 10.62 0.13
C PRO A 62 4.10 12.13 0.39
N THR A 63 3.13 12.75 -0.29
CA THR A 63 2.67 14.11 0.00
C THR A 63 1.56 14.01 1.05
N GLY A 64 1.84 14.45 2.28
CA GLY A 64 0.98 14.34 3.46
C GLY A 64 -0.30 15.18 3.42
N VAL A 65 -1.15 15.00 2.41
CA VAL A 65 -2.56 15.40 2.46
C VAL A 65 -3.37 14.23 3.04
N GLU A 66 -3.33 14.19 4.36
CA GLU A 66 -4.15 13.42 5.29
C GLU A 66 -5.51 12.97 4.70
N SER A 67 -5.57 11.72 4.22
CA SER A 67 -6.82 11.05 3.88
C SER A 67 -6.98 9.82 4.78
N SER A 68 -7.39 10.08 6.02
CA SER A 68 -8.34 9.26 6.78
C SER A 68 -8.23 7.73 6.65
N LEU A 69 -7.23 7.13 7.27
CA LEU A 69 -7.40 5.81 7.88
C LEU A 69 -6.93 5.86 9.33
N LYS A 70 -7.71 6.51 10.18
CA LYS A 70 -7.62 6.30 11.62
C LYS A 70 -7.86 4.80 11.85
N LYS A 71 -6.80 4.06 12.17
CA LYS A 71 -6.94 2.74 12.81
C LYS A 71 -7.89 2.95 13.99
N PRO A 72 -9.06 2.27 14.10
CA PRO A 72 -9.85 2.37 15.32
C PRO A 72 -8.98 1.84 16.45
N THR A 73 -8.47 2.74 17.27
CA THR A 73 -7.74 2.42 18.48
C THR A 73 -8.71 1.67 19.38
N LYS A 74 -8.58 0.35 19.35
CA LYS A 74 -8.95 -0.64 20.37
C LYS A 74 -9.68 0.00 21.55
N PHE A 75 -11.01 -0.06 21.55
CA PHE A 75 -11.83 0.26 22.72
C PHE A 75 -11.41 -0.72 23.84
N LYS A 76 -10.51 -0.27 24.72
CA LYS A 76 -10.27 -0.93 25.99
C LYS A 76 -11.48 -0.60 26.85
N VAL A 77 -12.48 -1.50 26.87
CA VAL A 77 -13.46 -1.51 27.95
C VAL A 77 -12.67 -1.66 29.25
N ARG A 78 -12.57 -0.57 30.01
CA ARG A 78 -12.13 -0.62 31.39
C ARG A 78 -13.35 -1.08 32.18
N SER A 79 -13.35 -2.35 32.55
CA SER A 79 -14.17 -2.89 33.63
C SER A 79 -13.44 -2.70 34.95
#